data_AF-A0A2N3XTD3-F1
#
_entry.id   AF-A0A2N3XTD3-F1
#
_cell.length_a   1.000
_cell.length_b   1.000
_cell.length_c   1.000
_cell.angle_alpha   90.00
_cell.angle_beta   90.00
_cell.angle_gamma   90.00
#
_symmetry.space_group_name_H-M   'P 1'
#
loop_
_entity.id
_entity.type
_entity.pdbx_description
1 polymer ?
#
loop_
_entity_poly.entity_id
_entity_poly.type
_entity_poly.pdbx_seq_one_letter_code
_entity_poly.pdbx_strand_id
1 'polypeptide(L)'
;MTGDKPSHNIDNGNGGGGSAGRLEIDTPVVSDGPALYRITRDSAVLDVNSSYAYLLWCRDFAQTSAVARIDGAVVGFVTGYVRPDAPDTLVVWQIAVDASQRGGGVAGRLLGHLVDRGLAHGVRYLETTITADNAASINLFTALARKRAANLERSELFAADLFPDAHLGEDLYRIGPFEPVPAAAAGS
;
A
#
# COMPACT_ATOMS: atom_id res chain seq x y z
N MET A 1 -68.15 0.71 -26.85
CA MET A 1 -68.39 1.26 -25.52
C MET A 1 -67.80 0.32 -24.48
N THR A 2 -66.81 0.84 -23.74
CA THR A 2 -66.34 0.48 -22.38
C THR A 2 -66.05 -0.99 -22.02
N GLY A 3 -64.77 -1.25 -21.71
CA GLY A 3 -64.32 -2.40 -20.93
C GLY A 3 -62.81 -2.36 -20.73
N ASP A 4 -62.37 -1.78 -19.61
CA ASP A 4 -60.98 -1.68 -19.15
C ASP A 4 -60.27 -3.04 -19.11
N LYS A 5 -58.98 -3.06 -19.50
CA LYS A 5 -58.05 -4.16 -19.23
C LYS A 5 -57.33 -3.91 -17.90
N PRO A 6 -57.16 -4.92 -17.03
CA PRO A 6 -56.43 -4.76 -15.79
C PRO A 6 -54.92 -4.61 -16.04
N SER A 7 -54.31 -3.73 -15.26
CA SER A 7 -52.89 -3.45 -15.17
C SER A 7 -52.12 -4.65 -14.62
N HIS A 8 -51.13 -5.14 -15.38
CA HIS A 8 -50.09 -6.03 -14.85
C HIS A 8 -49.05 -5.17 -14.12
N ASN A 9 -48.95 -5.37 -12.80
CA ASN A 9 -47.79 -4.96 -12.01
C ASN A 9 -46.57 -5.72 -12.54
N ILE A 10 -45.64 -5.00 -13.17
CA ILE A 10 -44.28 -5.49 -13.37
C ILE A 10 -43.54 -5.18 -12.07
N ASP A 11 -43.37 -6.21 -11.25
CA ASP A 11 -42.42 -6.23 -10.16
C ASP A 11 -41.02 -6.16 -10.78
N ASN A 12 -40.45 -4.96 -10.83
CA ASN A 12 -39.05 -4.76 -11.20
C ASN A 12 -38.18 -5.23 -10.03
N GLY A 13 -37.92 -6.54 -9.99
CA GLY A 13 -36.85 -7.12 -9.21
C GLY A 13 -35.53 -6.46 -9.58
N ASN A 14 -35.12 -5.49 -8.76
CA ASN A 14 -33.83 -4.83 -8.84
C ASN A 14 -32.73 -5.87 -8.57
N GLY A 15 -32.19 -6.43 -9.65
CA GLY A 15 -31.07 -7.36 -9.62
C GLY A 15 -29.88 -6.75 -8.89
N GLY A 16 -29.37 -7.50 -7.91
CA GLY A 16 -28.35 -7.09 -6.95
C GLY A 16 -27.18 -6.31 -7.56
N GLY A 17 -27.09 -5.03 -7.17
CA GLY A 17 -25.83 -4.31 -7.17
C GLY A 17 -24.93 -4.97 -6.12
N GLY A 18 -23.95 -5.74 -6.57
CA GLY A 18 -22.98 -6.39 -5.69
C GLY A 18 -22.31 -5.34 -4.82
N SER A 19 -22.45 -5.45 -3.49
CA SER A 19 -21.64 -4.65 -2.59
C SER A 19 -20.21 -5.13 -2.74
N ALA A 20 -19.37 -4.36 -3.45
CA ALA A 20 -17.93 -4.56 -3.36
C ALA A 20 -17.55 -4.46 -1.88
N GLY A 21 -16.95 -5.53 -1.34
CA GLY A 21 -16.60 -5.62 0.07
C GLY A 21 -15.84 -4.40 0.57
N ARG A 22 -16.05 -4.02 1.83
CA ARG A 22 -15.41 -2.86 2.43
C ARG A 22 -13.90 -3.09 2.56
N LEU A 23 -13.09 -2.17 2.03
CA LEU A 23 -11.62 -2.22 2.19
C LEU A 23 -11.22 -1.83 3.61
N GLU A 24 -10.55 -2.76 4.29
CA GLU A 24 -9.98 -2.59 5.63
C GLU A 24 -8.46 -2.61 5.56
N ILE A 25 -7.79 -1.80 6.38
CA ILE A 25 -6.32 -1.76 6.46
C ILE A 25 -5.93 -1.99 7.91
N ASP A 26 -5.04 -2.98 8.13
CA ASP A 26 -4.60 -3.37 9.45
C ASP A 26 -3.14 -3.82 9.45
N THR A 27 -2.60 -4.06 10.64
CA THR A 27 -1.30 -4.67 10.89
C THR A 27 -1.30 -6.14 10.42
N PRO A 28 -0.27 -6.62 9.70
CA PRO A 28 -0.19 -8.02 9.31
C PRO A 28 -0.02 -8.92 10.53
N VAL A 29 -0.49 -10.15 10.40
CA VAL A 29 -0.20 -11.27 11.30
C VAL A 29 0.53 -12.37 10.55
N VAL A 30 1.21 -13.27 11.26
CA VAL A 30 2.04 -14.33 10.64
C VAL A 30 1.28 -15.16 9.60
N SER A 31 -0.01 -15.42 9.84
CA SER A 31 -0.86 -16.16 8.89
C SER A 31 -1.13 -15.43 7.57
N ASP A 32 -0.79 -14.15 7.43
CA ASP A 32 -0.89 -13.41 6.18
C ASP A 32 0.30 -13.65 5.25
N GLY A 33 1.44 -14.11 5.76
CA GLY A 33 2.67 -14.29 4.97
C GLY A 33 2.48 -15.10 3.68
N PRO A 34 1.70 -16.20 3.65
CA PRO A 34 1.39 -16.91 2.42
C PRO A 34 0.67 -16.04 1.37
N ALA A 35 -0.22 -15.13 1.80
CA ALA A 35 -0.91 -14.22 0.89
C ALA A 35 0.02 -13.12 0.36
N LEU A 36 0.92 -12.57 1.19
CA LEU A 36 1.95 -11.63 0.75
C LEU A 36 2.84 -12.28 -0.31
N TYR A 37 3.37 -13.47 -0.04
CA TYR A 37 4.19 -14.24 -0.98
C TYR A 37 3.47 -14.47 -2.32
N ARG A 38 2.20 -14.89 -2.27
CA ARG A 38 1.37 -15.09 -3.47
C ARG A 38 1.23 -13.79 -4.27
N ILE A 39 0.86 -12.69 -3.62
CA ILE A 39 0.65 -11.40 -4.29
C ILE A 39 1.95 -10.91 -4.93
N THR A 40 3.11 -11.03 -4.26
CA THR A 40 4.40 -10.64 -4.86
C THR A 40 4.71 -11.49 -6.08
N ARG A 41 4.63 -12.83 -5.94
CA ARG A 41 4.89 -13.76 -7.04
C ARG A 41 4.00 -13.50 -8.25
N ASP A 42 2.71 -13.30 -8.01
CA ASP A 42 1.73 -13.09 -9.07
C ASP A 42 1.81 -11.67 -9.68
N SER A 43 2.51 -10.73 -9.02
CA SER A 43 2.69 -9.37 -9.53
C SER A 43 3.56 -9.31 -10.79
N ALA A 44 4.54 -10.23 -10.91
CA ALA A 44 5.59 -10.29 -11.94
C ALA A 44 6.44 -9.02 -12.11
N VAL A 45 6.35 -8.07 -11.18
CA VAL A 45 7.08 -6.78 -11.20
C VAL A 45 8.03 -6.65 -10.02
N LEU A 46 7.72 -7.32 -8.90
CA LEU A 46 8.54 -7.28 -7.69
C LEU A 46 9.43 -8.52 -7.58
N ASP A 47 10.62 -8.33 -7.04
CA ASP A 47 11.47 -9.44 -6.63
C ASP A 47 10.79 -10.30 -5.58
N VAL A 48 10.74 -11.60 -5.87
CA VAL A 48 10.10 -12.57 -5.00
C VAL A 48 11.12 -13.08 -4.00
N ASN A 49 11.00 -12.62 -2.75
CA ASN A 49 11.75 -13.18 -1.63
C ASN A 49 11.31 -14.62 -1.28
N SER A 50 12.06 -15.29 -0.40
CA SER A 50 11.62 -16.58 0.16
C SER A 50 10.29 -16.43 0.90
N SER A 51 9.45 -17.47 0.90
CA SER A 51 8.20 -17.48 1.68
C SER A 51 8.43 -17.19 3.17
N TYR A 52 9.56 -17.64 3.71
CA TYR A 52 10.00 -17.39 5.08
C TYR A 52 10.18 -15.89 5.38
N ALA A 53 10.73 -15.12 4.43
CA ALA A 53 10.91 -13.68 4.61
C ALA A 53 9.58 -12.98 4.89
N TYR A 54 8.50 -13.33 4.18
CA TYR A 54 7.18 -12.73 4.41
C TYR A 54 6.60 -13.09 5.78
N LEU A 55 6.82 -14.31 6.27
CA LEU A 55 6.43 -14.67 7.64
C LEU A 55 7.18 -13.81 8.67
N LEU A 56 8.46 -13.54 8.43
CA LEU A 56 9.28 -12.69 9.29
C LEU A 56 8.80 -11.23 9.27
N TRP A 57 8.47 -10.67 8.10
CA TRP A 57 7.84 -9.34 8.00
C TRP A 57 6.55 -9.23 8.80
N CYS A 58 5.71 -10.26 8.69
CA CYS A 58 4.46 -10.32 9.45
C CYS A 58 4.66 -10.50 10.96
N ARG A 59 5.81 -10.99 11.42
CA ARG A 59 6.11 -11.20 12.85
C ARG A 59 6.83 -10.00 13.47
N ASP A 60 7.98 -9.63 12.91
CA ASP A 60 8.94 -8.71 13.54
C ASP A 60 8.74 -7.27 13.10
N PHE A 61 8.25 -7.08 11.88
CA PHE A 61 8.07 -5.76 11.27
C PHE A 61 6.60 -5.40 11.09
N ALA A 62 5.71 -6.07 11.82
CA ALA A 62 4.28 -5.90 11.69
C ALA A 62 3.85 -4.44 11.97
N GLN A 63 4.43 -3.81 13.00
CA GLN A 63 4.06 -2.45 13.40
C GLN A 63 4.35 -1.40 12.33
N THR A 64 5.39 -1.65 11.52
CA THR A 64 5.83 -0.80 10.40
C THR A 64 5.43 -1.38 9.04
N SER A 65 4.46 -2.29 9.03
CA SER A 65 3.87 -2.89 7.83
C SER A 65 2.34 -2.81 7.90
N ALA A 66 1.67 -3.01 6.77
CA ALA A 66 0.22 -3.05 6.72
C ALA A 66 -0.29 -4.00 5.63
N VAL A 67 -1.48 -4.56 5.84
CA VAL A 67 -2.24 -5.36 4.88
C VAL A 67 -3.58 -4.70 4.61
N ALA A 68 -4.04 -4.81 3.37
CA ALA A 68 -5.36 -4.41 2.94
C ALA A 68 -6.24 -5.65 2.73
N ARG A 69 -7.46 -5.64 3.28
CA ARG A 69 -8.41 -6.75 3.17
C ARG A 69 -9.73 -6.31 2.55
N ILE A 70 -10.32 -7.21 1.76
CA ILE A 70 -11.70 -7.13 1.28
C ILE A 70 -12.35 -8.46 1.66
N ASP A 71 -13.47 -8.42 2.37
CA ASP A 71 -14.18 -9.61 2.85
C ASP A 71 -13.26 -10.61 3.58
N GLY A 72 -12.32 -10.08 4.37
CA GLY A 72 -11.32 -10.84 5.14
C GLY A 72 -10.10 -11.33 4.33
N ALA A 73 -10.16 -11.32 3.00
CA ALA A 73 -9.06 -11.74 2.15
C ALA A 73 -8.01 -10.63 1.97
N VAL A 74 -6.72 -10.96 2.11
CA VAL A 74 -5.62 -10.02 1.82
C VAL A 74 -5.59 -9.75 0.31
N VAL A 75 -5.73 -8.48 -0.05
CA VAL A 75 -5.71 -7.99 -1.44
C VAL A 75 -4.55 -7.04 -1.73
N GLY A 76 -3.75 -6.69 -0.72
CA GLY A 76 -2.56 -5.88 -0.88
C GLY A 76 -1.80 -5.77 0.43
N PHE A 77 -0.55 -5.36 0.35
CA PHE A 77 0.30 -5.17 1.51
C PHE A 77 1.37 -4.10 1.25
N VAL A 78 1.92 -3.59 2.34
CA VAL A 78 3.17 -2.82 2.36
C VAL A 78 4.03 -3.35 3.49
N THR A 79 5.29 -3.66 3.20
CA THR A 79 6.31 -3.98 4.21
C THR A 79 7.24 -2.80 4.40
N GLY A 80 7.61 -2.53 5.65
CA GLY A 80 8.50 -1.43 5.97
C GLY A 80 9.08 -1.53 7.38
N TYR A 81 10.10 -0.72 7.63
CA TYR A 81 10.81 -0.67 8.90
C TYR A 81 11.35 0.74 9.17
N VAL A 82 11.53 1.09 10.44
CA VAL A 82 12.22 2.34 10.80
C VAL A 82 13.72 2.13 10.66
N ARG A 83 14.42 3.03 9.98
CA ARG A 83 15.87 2.93 9.82
C ARG A 83 16.57 2.97 11.18
N PRO A 84 17.41 1.98 11.52
CA PRO A 84 18.14 1.97 12.79
C PRO A 84 18.99 3.24 13.01
N ASP A 85 19.68 3.70 11.95
CA ASP A 85 20.56 4.87 12.01
C ASP A 85 19.84 6.21 11.80
N ALA A 86 18.55 6.19 11.41
CA ALA A 86 17.72 7.37 11.21
C ALA A 86 16.30 7.10 11.71
N PRO A 87 16.05 7.12 13.04
CA PRO A 87 14.79 6.70 13.63
C PRO A 87 13.56 7.55 13.27
N ASP A 88 13.76 8.69 12.61
CA ASP A 88 12.71 9.53 12.04
C ASP A 88 12.32 9.13 10.61
N THR A 89 12.92 8.07 10.07
CA THR A 89 12.79 7.66 8.67
C THR A 89 12.21 6.25 8.58
N LEU A 90 11.04 6.14 7.95
CA LEU A 90 10.40 4.87 7.61
C LEU A 90 10.82 4.43 6.20
N VAL A 91 11.43 3.25 6.08
CA VAL A 91 11.69 2.63 4.78
C VAL A 91 10.51 1.76 4.40
N VAL A 92 9.99 1.95 3.19
CA VAL A 92 9.09 1.02 2.51
C VAL A 92 9.94 0.10 1.64
N TRP A 93 9.84 -1.21 1.87
CA TRP A 93 10.58 -2.19 1.09
C TRP A 93 9.75 -2.75 -0.07
N GLN A 94 8.60 -3.35 0.19
CA GLN A 94 7.72 -3.85 -0.87
C GLN A 94 6.31 -3.32 -0.67
N ILE A 95 5.69 -2.87 -1.77
CA ILE A 95 4.26 -2.59 -1.81
C ILE A 95 3.65 -3.28 -3.01
N ALA A 96 2.63 -4.10 -2.76
CA ALA A 96 1.96 -4.86 -3.80
C ALA A 96 0.45 -4.87 -3.58
N VAL A 97 -0.27 -4.93 -4.69
CA VAL A 97 -1.74 -5.05 -4.71
C VAL A 97 -2.09 -6.16 -5.70
N ASP A 98 -2.99 -7.04 -5.27
CA ASP A 98 -3.52 -8.12 -6.10
C ASP A 98 -4.09 -7.55 -7.40
N ALA A 99 -3.90 -8.27 -8.51
CA ALA A 99 -4.31 -7.81 -9.83
C ALA A 99 -5.80 -7.44 -9.90
N SER A 100 -6.65 -8.13 -9.13
CA SER A 100 -8.09 -7.86 -9.03
C SER A 100 -8.42 -6.47 -8.48
N GLN A 101 -7.49 -5.81 -7.77
CA GLN A 101 -7.71 -4.53 -7.11
C GLN A 101 -6.87 -3.37 -7.70
N ARG A 102 -6.18 -3.60 -8.82
CA ARG A 102 -5.41 -2.53 -9.50
C ARG A 102 -6.33 -1.39 -9.93
N GLY A 103 -5.82 -0.16 -9.84
CA GLY A 103 -6.61 1.06 -10.12
C GLY A 103 -7.60 1.47 -9.02
N GLY A 104 -7.85 0.63 -8.01
CA GLY A 104 -8.76 0.93 -6.89
C GLY A 104 -8.16 1.82 -5.77
N GLY A 105 -6.95 2.37 -5.97
CA GLY A 105 -6.28 3.24 -4.99
C GLY A 105 -5.77 2.53 -3.72
N VAL A 106 -5.79 1.19 -3.67
CA VAL A 106 -5.39 0.39 -2.49
C VAL A 106 -3.96 0.71 -2.03
N ALA A 107 -2.99 0.77 -2.95
CA ALA A 107 -1.60 1.06 -2.63
C ALA A 107 -1.43 2.44 -1.97
N GLY A 108 -2.12 3.46 -2.48
CA GLY A 108 -2.07 4.82 -1.90
C GLY A 108 -2.70 4.88 -0.50
N ARG A 109 -3.75 4.07 -0.25
CA ARG A 109 -4.35 3.96 1.09
C ARG A 109 -3.42 3.23 2.07
N LEU A 110 -2.75 2.16 1.63
CA LEU A 110 -1.73 1.46 2.43
C LEU A 110 -0.60 2.40 2.84
N LEU A 111 -0.01 3.15 1.89
CA LEU A 111 1.03 4.14 2.20
C LEU A 111 0.54 5.25 3.13
N GLY A 112 -0.65 5.78 2.85
CA GLY A 112 -1.25 6.81 3.69
C GLY A 112 -1.36 6.37 5.14
N HIS A 113 -1.95 5.19 5.36
CA HIS A 113 -2.11 4.58 6.69
C HIS A 113 -0.76 4.35 7.39
N LEU A 114 0.23 3.85 6.66
CA LEU A 114 1.54 3.58 7.23
C LEU A 114 2.27 4.88 7.65
N VAL A 115 2.17 5.94 6.84
CA VAL A 115 2.71 7.27 7.18
C VAL A 115 1.99 7.86 8.39
N ASP A 116 0.65 7.79 8.46
CA ASP A 116 -0.11 8.32 9.60
C ASP A 116 0.28 7.62 10.91
N ARG A 117 0.43 6.28 10.87
CA ARG A 117 0.91 5.50 12.01
C ARG A 117 2.35 5.88 12.39
N GLY A 118 3.23 6.04 11.40
CA GLY A 118 4.62 6.45 11.62
C GLY A 118 4.74 7.83 12.26
N LEU A 119 3.94 8.81 11.81
CA LEU A 119 3.93 10.16 12.35
C LEU A 119 3.61 10.19 13.85
N ALA A 120 2.69 9.34 14.29
CA ALA A 120 2.36 9.19 15.71
C ALA A 120 3.55 8.66 16.56
N HIS A 121 4.58 8.10 15.92
CA HIS A 121 5.79 7.55 16.55
C HIS A 121 7.06 8.34 16.17
N GLY A 122 6.92 9.57 15.67
CA GLY A 122 8.05 10.46 15.40
C GLY A 122 8.70 10.30 14.02
N VAL A 123 8.16 9.47 13.13
CA VAL A 123 8.60 9.42 11.73
C VAL A 123 8.28 10.76 11.06
N ARG A 124 9.27 11.34 10.38
CA ARG A 124 9.17 12.56 9.58
C ARG A 124 9.47 12.32 8.10
N TYR A 125 10.12 11.21 7.76
CA TYR A 125 10.51 10.91 6.39
C TYR A 125 10.09 9.51 5.99
N LEU A 126 9.84 9.33 4.70
CA LEU A 126 9.70 8.02 4.07
C LEU A 126 10.80 7.85 3.03
N GLU A 127 11.43 6.68 3.02
CA GLU A 127 12.37 6.26 1.99
C GLU A 127 11.86 5.00 1.28
N THR A 128 12.15 4.88 0.00
CA THR A 128 11.92 3.66 -0.80
C THR A 128 12.96 3.65 -1.92
N THR A 129 13.25 2.48 -2.47
CA THR A 129 13.98 2.39 -3.73
C THR A 129 13.03 2.07 -4.88
N ILE A 130 13.31 2.59 -6.07
CA ILE A 130 12.49 2.36 -7.26
C ILE A 130 13.41 2.24 -8.49
N THR A 131 13.22 1.20 -9.31
CA THR A 131 13.84 1.09 -10.63
C THR A 131 13.29 2.15 -11.59
N ALA A 132 14.13 2.61 -12.53
CA ALA A 132 13.77 3.70 -13.44
C ALA A 132 12.54 3.43 -14.33
N ASP A 133 12.21 2.16 -14.58
CA ASP A 133 11.09 1.72 -15.41
C ASP A 133 9.78 1.47 -14.63
N ASN A 134 9.81 1.53 -13.29
CA ASN A 134 8.63 1.30 -12.46
C ASN A 134 7.75 2.55 -12.33
N ALA A 135 7.15 2.95 -13.45
CA ALA A 135 6.26 4.12 -13.53
C ALA A 135 5.09 4.06 -12.53
N ALA A 136 4.62 2.87 -12.18
CA ALA A 136 3.55 2.68 -11.20
C ALA A 136 3.98 3.13 -9.79
N SER A 137 5.15 2.67 -9.32
CA SER A 137 5.73 3.10 -8.04
C SER A 137 6.09 4.58 -8.06
N ILE A 138 6.72 5.08 -9.13
CA ILE A 138 7.07 6.50 -9.26
C ILE A 138 5.83 7.38 -9.08
N ASN A 139 4.74 7.06 -9.77
CA ASN A 139 3.47 7.79 -9.67
C ASN A 139 2.86 7.70 -8.27
N LEU A 140 2.90 6.52 -7.66
CA LEU A 140 2.37 6.28 -6.32
C LEU A 140 3.08 7.15 -5.26
N PHE A 141 4.41 7.13 -5.24
CA PHE A 141 5.20 7.89 -4.26
C PHE A 141 5.17 9.40 -4.54
N THR A 142 5.15 9.82 -5.81
CA THR A 142 4.92 11.22 -6.18
C THR A 142 3.55 11.71 -5.72
N ALA A 143 2.51 10.90 -5.87
CA ALA A 143 1.16 11.23 -5.41
C ALA A 143 1.08 11.32 -3.88
N LEU A 144 1.81 10.46 -3.15
CA LEU A 144 1.92 10.55 -1.69
C LEU A 144 2.56 11.88 -1.26
N ALA A 145 3.71 12.24 -1.84
CA ALA A 145 4.40 13.50 -1.54
C ALA A 145 3.48 14.71 -1.75
N ARG A 146 2.80 14.78 -2.91
CA ARG A 146 1.82 15.83 -3.22
C ARG A 146 0.68 15.86 -2.20
N LYS A 147 0.09 14.71 -1.87
CA LYS A 147 -1.05 14.63 -0.92
C LYS A 147 -0.64 15.09 0.48
N ARG A 148 0.61 14.88 0.88
CA ARG A 148 1.15 15.26 2.18
C ARG A 148 1.81 16.64 2.19
N ALA A 149 1.78 17.37 1.06
CA ALA A 149 2.50 18.63 0.88
C ALA A 149 3.98 18.54 1.29
N ALA A 150 4.61 17.39 1.03
CA ALA A 150 6.00 17.10 1.37
C ALA A 150 6.90 17.15 0.12
N ASN A 151 8.18 17.44 0.31
CA ASN A 151 9.17 17.37 -0.76
C ASN A 151 9.44 15.91 -1.13
N LEU A 152 9.80 15.69 -2.39
CA LEU A 152 10.30 14.41 -2.89
C LEU A 152 11.67 14.66 -3.53
N GLU A 153 12.68 14.01 -2.98
CA GLU A 153 14.05 14.00 -3.48
C GLU A 153 14.36 12.64 -4.07
N ARG A 154 15.13 12.63 -5.17
CA ARG A 154 15.59 11.42 -5.87
C ARG A 154 17.11 11.46 -5.99
N SER A 155 17.76 10.36 -5.66
CA SER A 155 19.20 10.16 -5.87
C SER A 155 19.47 8.71 -6.23
N GLU A 156 20.53 8.43 -6.99
CA GLU A 156 21.02 7.06 -7.20
C GLU A 156 21.43 6.45 -5.86
N LEU A 157 21.07 5.18 -5.61
CA LEU A 157 21.47 4.46 -4.39
C LEU A 157 22.21 3.17 -4.68
N PHE A 158 21.61 2.28 -5.48
CA PHE A 158 22.27 1.05 -5.91
C PHE A 158 22.40 1.05 -7.43
N ALA A 159 23.63 1.24 -7.90
CA ALA A 159 23.95 1.13 -9.32
C ALA A 159 23.76 -0.31 -9.81
N ALA A 160 23.41 -0.47 -11.09
CA ALA A 160 23.09 -1.77 -11.68
C ALA A 160 24.26 -2.79 -11.61
N ASP A 161 25.50 -2.31 -11.57
CA ASP A 161 26.71 -3.14 -11.50
C ASP A 161 26.96 -3.79 -10.13
N LEU A 162 26.22 -3.36 -9.10
CA LEU A 162 26.24 -3.99 -7.77
C LEU A 162 25.38 -5.26 -7.71
N PHE A 163 24.48 -5.46 -8.67
CA PHE A 163 23.61 -6.63 -8.71
C PHE A 163 24.30 -7.77 -9.45
N PRO A 164 24.33 -9.00 -8.89
CA PRO A 164 24.99 -10.15 -9.50
C PRO A 164 24.20 -10.74 -10.69
N ASP A 165 22.98 -10.27 -10.92
CA ASP A 165 22.07 -10.62 -12.00
C ASP A 165 21.76 -9.38 -12.89
N ALA A 166 20.92 -9.55 -13.91
CA ALA A 166 20.59 -8.49 -14.86
C ALA A 166 19.55 -7.49 -14.30
N HIS A 167 19.68 -7.11 -13.03
CA HIS A 167 18.78 -6.19 -12.35
C HIS A 167 19.09 -4.73 -12.72
N LEU A 168 18.06 -3.88 -12.76
CA LEU A 168 18.23 -2.45 -13.00
C LEU A 168 18.77 -1.74 -11.75
N GLY A 169 19.36 -0.56 -11.93
CA GLY A 169 19.69 0.30 -10.79
C GLY A 169 18.43 0.71 -10.01
N GLU A 170 18.62 0.95 -8.72
CA GLU A 170 17.58 1.32 -7.77
C GLU A 170 17.88 2.72 -7.24
N ASP A 171 17.02 3.69 -7.57
CA ASP A 171 17.13 5.05 -7.07
C ASP A 171 16.43 5.19 -5.72
N LEU A 172 17.04 5.90 -4.78
CA LEU A 172 16.40 6.32 -3.54
C LEU A 172 15.40 7.44 -3.82
N TYR A 173 14.18 7.24 -3.33
CA TYR A 173 13.15 8.26 -3.24
C TYR A 173 12.94 8.59 -1.77
N ARG A 174 13.25 9.84 -1.38
CA ARG A 174 13.05 10.35 -0.02
C ARG A 174 11.93 11.38 -0.02
N ILE A 175 10.91 11.15 0.80
CA ILE A 175 9.73 12.01 0.94
C ILE A 175 9.71 12.59 2.35
N GLY A 176 9.61 13.91 2.46
CA GLY A 176 9.48 14.60 3.73
C GLY A 176 10.13 15.99 3.73
N PRO A 177 10.23 16.64 4.90
CA PRO A 177 9.59 16.21 6.14
C PRO A 177 8.06 16.22 5.99
N PHE A 178 7.38 15.22 6.53
CA PHE A 178 5.94 15.25 6.71
C PHE A 178 5.60 16.20 7.86
N GLU A 179 4.52 16.97 7.72
CA GLU A 179 4.00 17.76 8.84
C GLU A 179 3.45 16.83 9.94
N PRO A 180 3.66 17.15 11.22
CA PRO A 180 3.04 16.40 12.31
C PRO A 180 1.52 16.44 12.16
N VAL A 181 0.84 15.36 12.56
CA VAL A 181 -0.62 15.42 12.73
C VAL A 181 -0.89 16.49 13.78
N PRO A 182 -1.69 17.54 13.48
CA PRO A 182 -2.01 18.55 14.47
C PRO A 182 -2.59 17.84 15.70
N ALA A 183 -2.03 18.09 16.88
CA ALA A 183 -2.61 17.58 18.10
C ALA A 183 -4.07 18.04 18.12
N ALA A 184 -5.02 17.10 18.25
CA ALA A 184 -6.41 17.46 18.46
C ALA A 184 -6.43 18.44 19.63
N ALA A 185 -6.90 19.67 19.38
CA ALA A 185 -6.94 20.71 20.39
C ALA A 185 -7.59 20.11 21.64
N ALA A 186 -6.80 19.94 22.70
CA ALA A 186 -7.31 19.47 23.98
C ALA A 186 -8.38 20.48 24.37
N GLY A 187 -9.65 20.05 24.32
CA GLY A 187 -10.78 20.91 24.59
C GLY A 187 -10.60 21.55 25.96
N SER A 188 -10.56 22.88 25.95
CA SER A 188 -10.72 23.75 27.12
C SER A 188 -12.10 23.61 27.73
#